data_AF-A0A9Q1LPR9-F1
#
_entry.id   AF-A0A9Q1LPR9-F1
#
_cell.length_a   1.000
_cell.length_b   1.000
_cell.length_c   1.000
_cell.angle_alpha   90.00
_cell.angle_beta   90.00
_cell.angle_gamma   90.00
#
_symmetry.space_group_name_H-M   'P 1'
#
loop_
_entity.id
_entity.type
_entity.pdbx_description
1 polymer ?
#
loop_
_entity_poly.entity_id
_entity_poly.type
_entity_poly.pdbx_seq_one_letter_code
_entity_poly.pdbx_strand_id
1 'polypeptide(L)'
;MTEHKEALWSGYAPIKKPDTSILNRLIDAGLSPRAEESMSVVNNDILRRHFLELTTNFVAPFGPYYRTTTPSEGSSPYVDPPPLPTFNAEDFLTSLSERGPGKFLLKRMKSNWLYLYRRFLKGHNFLP
;
A
#
# COMPACT_ATOMS: atom_id res chain seq x y z
N MET A 1 26.32 33.69 2.52
CA MET A 1 26.33 32.66 3.58
C MET A 1 25.66 31.43 3.02
N THR A 2 26.41 30.34 2.83
CA THR A 2 25.88 29.07 2.32
C THR A 2 25.15 28.37 3.47
N GLU A 3 23.85 28.13 3.32
CA GLU A 3 23.06 27.40 4.32
C GLU A 3 23.63 26.01 4.56
N HIS A 4 23.81 25.65 5.83
CA HIS A 4 24.23 24.32 6.23
C HIS A 4 23.04 23.37 6.08
N LYS A 5 23.08 22.49 5.07
CA LYS A 5 22.04 21.49 4.83
C LYS A 5 22.56 20.13 5.30
N GLU A 6 22.06 19.68 6.45
CA GLU A 6 22.35 18.33 6.93
C GLU A 6 21.83 17.31 5.90
N ALA A 7 22.70 16.42 5.44
CA ALA A 7 22.36 15.36 4.50
C ALA A 7 22.71 14.00 5.11
N LEU A 8 21.74 13.09 5.13
CA LEU A 8 21.95 11.70 5.49
C LEU A 8 22.39 10.93 4.24
N TRP A 9 23.61 10.42 4.26
CA TRP A 9 24.11 9.52 3.23
C TRP A 9 23.71 8.09 3.59
N SER A 10 22.92 7.45 2.73
CA SER A 10 22.51 6.07 2.88
C SER A 10 22.78 5.33 1.58
N GLY A 11 23.25 4.08 1.67
CA GLY A 11 23.30 3.16 0.53
C GLY A 11 21.91 2.69 0.08
N TYR A 12 20.84 3.15 0.73
CA TYR A 12 19.48 2.83 0.35
C TYR A 12 19.13 3.39 -1.04
N ALA A 13 18.94 2.49 -2.00
CA ALA A 13 18.38 2.82 -3.29
C ALA A 13 16.83 2.80 -3.20
N PRO A 14 16.15 3.95 -3.21
CA PRO A 14 14.71 3.99 -3.12
C PRO A 14 14.10 3.37 -4.38
N ILE A 15 13.14 2.47 -4.17
CA ILE A 15 12.40 1.81 -5.25
C ILE A 15 11.52 2.80 -6.00
N LYS A 16 11.14 3.89 -5.32
CA LYS A 16 10.13 4.84 -5.75
C LYS A 16 10.56 6.25 -5.46
N LYS A 17 10.07 7.17 -6.29
CA LYS A 17 10.15 8.60 -6.01
C LYS A 17 9.18 8.95 -4.87
N PRO A 18 9.45 10.01 -4.11
CA PRO A 18 8.51 10.53 -3.12
C PRO A 18 7.15 10.86 -3.75
N ASP A 19 6.07 10.57 -3.04
CA ASP A 19 4.73 10.99 -3.43
C ASP A 19 4.58 12.48 -3.11
N THR A 20 4.74 13.32 -4.14
CA THR A 20 4.66 14.78 -3.97
C THR A 20 3.27 15.26 -3.58
N SER A 21 2.21 14.46 -3.82
CA SER A 21 0.85 14.88 -3.48
C SER A 21 0.60 14.93 -1.98
N ILE A 22 1.19 14.01 -1.20
CA ILE A 22 1.10 14.04 0.26
C ILE A 22 2.05 15.08 0.84
N LEU A 23 3.24 15.26 0.24
CA LEU A 23 4.19 16.28 0.67
C LEU A 23 3.61 17.70 0.51
N ASN A 24 3.00 18.00 -0.63
CA ASN A 24 2.37 19.30 -0.85
C ASN A 24 1.26 19.57 0.16
N ARG A 25 0.41 18.57 0.46
CA ARG A 25 -0.65 18.71 1.49
C ARG A 25 -0.10 19.02 2.88
N LEU A 26 1.04 18.44 3.25
CA LEU A 26 1.69 18.70 4.54
C LEU A 26 2.28 20.11 4.59
N ILE A 27 2.90 20.56 3.50
CA ILE A 27 3.43 21.93 3.39
C ILE A 27 2.27 22.93 3.47
N ASP A 28 1.23 22.73 2.67
CA ASP A 28 0.06 23.62 2.62
C ASP A 28 -0.64 23.70 3.99
N ALA A 29 -0.72 22.59 4.72
CA ALA A 29 -1.26 22.56 6.08
C ALA A 29 -0.40 23.37 7.07
N GLY A 30 0.92 23.36 6.91
CA GLY A 30 1.87 24.11 7.74
C GLY A 30 1.88 25.61 7.49
N LEU A 31 1.38 26.08 6.34
CA LEU A 31 1.21 27.51 6.06
C LEU A 31 -0.03 28.13 6.75
N SER A 32 -0.86 27.31 7.40
CA SER A 32 -2.03 27.77 8.14
C SER A 32 -1.62 28.42 9.47
N PRO A 33 -2.20 29.58 9.88
CA PRO A 33 -1.82 30.30 11.10
C PRO A 33 -2.31 29.64 12.41
N ARG A 34 -2.15 28.32 12.54
CA ARG A 34 -2.59 27.52 13.68
C ARG A 34 -1.44 27.33 14.68
N ALA A 35 -1.78 27.13 15.96
CA ALA A 35 -0.81 26.75 16.99
C ALA A 35 -0.09 25.43 16.62
N GLU A 36 1.17 25.26 17.02
CA GLU A 36 2.00 24.09 16.68
C GLU A 36 1.38 22.75 17.07
N GLU A 37 0.75 22.67 18.25
CA GLU A 37 0.02 21.47 18.68
C GLU A 37 -1.10 21.11 17.70
N SER A 38 -1.83 22.13 17.22
CA SER A 38 -2.88 21.94 16.22
C SER A 38 -2.33 21.49 14.86
N MET A 39 -1.10 21.90 14.51
CA MET A 39 -0.45 21.46 13.27
C MET A 39 -0.01 19.99 13.34
N SER A 40 0.52 19.54 14.48
CA SER A 40 0.92 18.14 14.66
C SER A 40 -0.26 17.17 14.50
N VAL A 41 -1.43 17.54 15.04
CA VAL A 41 -2.67 16.76 14.92
C VAL A 41 -3.13 16.69 13.47
N VAL A 42 -3.14 17.83 12.76
CA VAL A 42 -3.51 17.90 11.35
C VAL A 42 -2.57 17.07 10.48
N ASN A 43 -1.26 17.18 10.69
CA ASN A 43 -0.26 16.41 9.94
C ASN A 43 -0.43 14.91 10.18
N ASN A 44 -0.60 14.50 11.45
CA ASN A 44 -0.85 13.11 11.79
C ASN A 44 -2.11 12.56 11.13
N ASP A 45 -3.18 13.34 11.10
CA ASP A 45 -4.45 12.96 10.50
C ASP A 45 -4.34 12.87 8.95
N ILE A 46 -3.64 13.80 8.30
CA ILE A 46 -3.30 13.75 6.87
C ILE A 46 -2.51 12.48 6.54
N LEU A 47 -1.48 12.16 7.33
CA LEU A 47 -0.64 10.98 7.15
C LEU A 47 -1.44 9.68 7.37
N ARG A 48 -2.23 9.60 8.45
CA ARG A 48 -3.05 8.41 8.74
C ARG A 48 -4.04 8.12 7.63
N ARG A 49 -4.77 9.12 7.13
CA ARG A 49 -5.69 8.93 6.00
C ARG A 49 -4.94 8.48 4.75
N HIS A 50 -3.79 9.09 4.45
CA HIS A 50 -2.99 8.72 3.28
C HIS A 50 -2.51 7.27 3.35
N PHE A 51 -1.89 6.86 4.47
CA PHE A 51 -1.37 5.50 4.61
C PHE A 51 -2.47 4.46 4.74
N LEU A 52 -3.62 4.80 5.34
CA LEU A 52 -4.79 3.92 5.32
C LEU A 52 -5.27 3.69 3.90
N GLU A 53 -5.47 4.75 3.12
CA GLU A 53 -5.90 4.65 1.72
C GLU A 53 -4.87 3.86 0.89
N LEU A 54 -3.58 4.14 1.06
CA LEU A 54 -2.50 3.44 0.38
C LEU A 54 -2.48 1.95 0.71
N THR A 55 -2.55 1.60 2.00
CA THR A 55 -2.49 0.22 2.45
C THR A 55 -3.69 -0.56 1.94
N THR A 56 -4.91 -0.04 2.14
CA THR A 56 -6.14 -0.67 1.67
C THR A 56 -6.11 -0.96 0.17
N ASN A 57 -5.71 0.02 -0.64
CA ASN A 57 -5.63 -0.17 -2.09
C ASN A 57 -4.48 -1.11 -2.51
N PHE A 58 -3.38 -1.12 -1.78
CA PHE A 58 -2.24 -2.00 -2.05
C PHE A 58 -2.56 -3.46 -1.72
N VAL A 59 -3.29 -3.73 -0.63
CA VAL A 59 -3.65 -5.10 -0.24
C VAL A 59 -4.92 -5.62 -0.92
N ALA A 60 -5.73 -4.74 -1.54
CA ALA A 60 -6.97 -5.12 -2.21
C ALA A 60 -6.84 -6.28 -3.22
N PRO A 61 -5.79 -6.39 -4.05
CA PRO A 61 -5.64 -7.52 -4.99
C PRO A 61 -5.55 -8.90 -4.32
N PHE A 62 -5.21 -8.96 -3.03
CA PHE A 62 -5.16 -10.22 -2.27
C PHE A 62 -6.54 -10.69 -1.80
N GLY A 63 -7.56 -9.84 -1.86
CA GLY A 63 -8.92 -10.14 -1.35
C GLY A 63 -9.49 -11.51 -1.77
N PRO A 64 -9.35 -11.95 -3.03
CA PRO A 64 -9.84 -13.27 -3.45
C PRO A 64 -9.23 -14.46 -2.69
N TYR A 65 -8.01 -14.34 -2.18
CA TYR A 65 -7.34 -15.41 -1.42
C TYR A 65 -7.75 -15.47 0.05
N TYR A 66 -8.44 -14.43 0.55
CA TYR A 66 -8.95 -14.39 1.92
C TYR A 66 -10.45 -14.69 2.02
N ARG A 67 -11.13 -14.87 0.88
CA ARG A 67 -12.57 -15.12 0.87
C ARG A 67 -12.84 -16.59 1.13
N THR A 68 -13.60 -16.88 2.18
CA THR A 68 -14.22 -18.20 2.37
C THR A 68 -15.19 -18.45 1.22
N THR A 69 -15.04 -19.57 0.55
CA THR A 69 -16.01 -20.01 -0.46
C THR A 69 -17.29 -20.40 0.25
N THR A 70 -18.37 -19.64 0.03
CA THR A 70 -19.70 -20.06 0.46
C THR A 70 -20.03 -21.38 -0.22
N PRO A 71 -20.44 -22.42 0.53
CA PRO A 71 -20.89 -23.66 -0.07
C PRO A 71 -22.04 -23.39 -1.07
N SER A 72 -22.08 -24.16 -2.17
CA SER A 72 -23.17 -24.06 -3.14
C SER A 72 -24.51 -24.38 -2.48
N GLU A 73 -25.60 -23.75 -2.92
CA GLU A 73 -26.96 -24.10 -2.46
C GLU A 73 -27.20 -25.61 -2.60
N GLY A 74 -27.62 -26.26 -1.51
CA GLY A 74 -27.80 -27.71 -1.44
C GLY A 74 -26.61 -28.52 -0.91
N SER A 75 -25.50 -27.88 -0.51
CA SER A 75 -24.40 -28.56 0.17
C SER A 75 -24.83 -29.11 1.54
N SER A 76 -24.48 -30.37 1.83
CA SER A 76 -24.71 -30.96 3.14
C SER A 76 -23.88 -30.27 4.23
N PRO A 77 -24.46 -29.94 5.40
CA PRO A 77 -23.72 -29.33 6.52
C PRO A 77 -22.76 -30.32 7.21
N TYR A 78 -22.81 -31.61 6.83
CA TYR A 78 -21.96 -32.67 7.39
C TYR A 78 -20.75 -32.99 6.52
N VAL A 79 -20.54 -32.24 5.41
CA VAL A 79 -19.38 -32.39 4.53
C VAL A 79 -18.38 -31.29 4.85
N ASP A 80 -17.10 -31.60 4.69
CA ASP A 80 -16.03 -30.62 4.89
C ASP A 80 -16.28 -29.37 4.03
N PRO A 81 -16.04 -28.16 4.57
CA PRO A 81 -16.15 -26.94 3.80
C PRO A 81 -15.15 -26.96 2.64
N PRO A 82 -15.44 -26.27 1.52
CA PRO A 82 -14.50 -26.21 0.42
C PRO A 82 -13.19 -25.57 0.90
N PRO A 83 -12.03 -26.06 0.44
CA PRO A 83 -10.75 -25.54 0.87
C PRO A 83 -10.58 -24.08 0.44
N LEU A 84 -9.86 -23.31 1.23
CA LEU A 84 -9.49 -21.95 0.85
C LEU A 84 -8.63 -21.97 -0.42
N PRO A 85 -8.75 -20.96 -1.29
CA PRO A 85 -7.86 -20.83 -2.44
C PRO A 85 -6.40 -20.82 -2.01
N THR A 86 -5.58 -21.68 -2.62
CA THR A 86 -4.13 -21.65 -2.38
C THR A 86 -3.52 -20.39 -2.98
N PHE A 87 -2.63 -19.74 -2.25
CA PHE A 87 -1.88 -18.59 -2.75
C PHE A 87 -0.58 -19.02 -3.43
N ASN A 88 -0.41 -18.67 -4.71
CA ASN A 88 0.85 -18.79 -5.44
C ASN A 88 1.34 -17.40 -5.85
N ALA A 89 2.57 -17.06 -5.44
CA ALA A 89 3.15 -15.73 -5.66
C ALA A 89 3.38 -15.41 -7.15
N GLU A 90 3.84 -16.36 -7.96
CA GLU A 90 4.11 -16.10 -9.39
C GLU A 90 2.81 -16.02 -10.19
N ASP A 91 1.81 -16.85 -9.90
CA ASP A 91 0.49 -16.76 -10.52
C ASP A 91 -0.21 -15.43 -10.17
N PHE A 92 -0.09 -15.02 -8.90
CA PHE A 92 -0.58 -13.72 -8.44
C PHE A 92 0.10 -12.56 -9.20
N LEU A 93 1.43 -12.58 -9.31
CA LEU A 93 2.17 -11.51 -10.00
C LEU A 93 1.90 -11.49 -11.51
N THR A 94 1.75 -12.66 -12.14
CA THR A 94 1.40 -12.79 -13.55
C THR A 94 0.03 -12.19 -13.83
N SER A 95 -1.00 -12.66 -13.11
CA SER A 95 -2.37 -12.14 -13.26
C SER A 95 -2.48 -10.64 -12.92
N LEU A 96 -1.73 -10.16 -11.94
CA LEU A 96 -1.68 -8.74 -11.59
C LEU A 96 -1.00 -7.91 -12.69
N SER A 97 0.04 -8.44 -13.34
CA SER A 97 0.72 -7.78 -14.46
C SER A 97 -0.19 -7.62 -15.69
N GLU A 98 -1.00 -8.64 -15.98
CA GLU A 98 -1.98 -8.64 -17.08
C GLU A 98 -3.12 -7.65 -16.83
N ARG A 99 -3.62 -7.60 -15.59
CA ARG A 99 -4.68 -6.66 -15.19
C ARG A 99 -4.18 -5.21 -15.13
N GLY A 100 -2.91 -5.02 -14.84
CA GLY A 100 -2.30 -3.72 -14.58
C GLY A 100 -2.58 -3.18 -13.18
N PRO A 101 -1.95 -2.05 -12.80
CA PRO A 101 -2.11 -1.46 -11.48
C PRO A 101 -3.52 -0.90 -11.32
N GLY A 102 -4.12 -1.08 -10.13
CA GLY A 102 -5.37 -0.40 -9.80
C GLY A 102 -5.26 1.12 -9.93
N LYS A 103 -6.38 1.79 -10.26
CA LYS A 103 -6.44 3.25 -10.51
C LYS A 103 -5.74 4.09 -9.44
N PHE A 104 -5.88 3.69 -8.17
CA PHE A 104 -5.24 4.35 -7.05
C PHE A 104 -3.71 4.32 -7.14
N LEU A 105 -3.13 3.14 -7.36
CA LEU A 105 -1.68 2.99 -7.50
C LEU A 105 -1.19 3.70 -8.76
N LEU A 106 -1.91 3.59 -9.87
CA LEU A 106 -1.55 4.25 -11.13
C LEU A 106 -1.42 5.78 -10.97
N LYS A 107 -2.32 6.41 -10.20
CA LYS A 107 -2.29 7.86 -9.95
C LYS A 107 -1.06 8.30 -9.15
N ARG A 108 -0.58 7.45 -8.24
CA ARG A 108 0.56 7.76 -7.34
C ARG A 108 1.88 7.18 -7.84
N MET A 109 1.85 6.27 -8.80
CA MET A 109 2.98 5.43 -9.17
C MET A 109 2.97 5.06 -10.64
N LYS A 110 3.82 5.75 -11.40
CA LYS A 110 3.91 5.56 -12.85
C LYS A 110 4.77 4.34 -13.24
N SER A 111 5.67 3.88 -12.38
CA SER A 111 6.60 2.78 -12.66
C SER A 111 6.88 1.94 -11.42
N ASN A 112 7.42 0.73 -11.62
CA ASN A 112 7.91 -0.17 -10.56
C ASN A 112 6.86 -0.64 -9.53
N TRP A 113 5.57 -0.47 -9.81
CA TRP A 113 4.51 -0.91 -8.92
C TRP A 113 4.52 -2.44 -8.74
N LEU A 114 4.78 -3.21 -9.80
CA LEU A 114 4.84 -4.67 -9.73
C LEU A 114 6.05 -5.15 -8.90
N TYR A 115 7.17 -4.44 -8.99
CA TYR A 115 8.35 -4.71 -8.18
C TYR A 115 8.08 -4.48 -6.68
N LEU A 116 7.20 -3.54 -6.32
CA LEU A 116 6.76 -3.42 -4.91
C LEU A 116 6.09 -4.69 -4.42
N TYR A 117 5.18 -5.26 -5.21
CA TYR A 117 4.53 -6.53 -4.84
C TYR A 117 5.56 -7.64 -4.70
N ARG A 118 6.51 -7.77 -5.65
CA ARG A 118 7.61 -8.75 -5.54
C ARG A 118 8.40 -8.63 -4.25
N ARG A 119 8.70 -7.40 -3.78
CA ARG A 119 9.38 -7.20 -2.50
C ARG A 119 8.49 -7.44 -1.29
N PHE A 120 7.23 -7.04 -1.36
CA PHE A 120 6.27 -7.25 -0.27
C PHE A 120 6.09 -8.74 0.03
N LEU A 121 5.93 -9.56 -1.02
CA LEU A 121 5.78 -11.01 -0.90
C LEU A 121 7.00 -11.72 -0.29
N LYS A 122 8.17 -11.07 -0.30
CA LYS A 122 9.42 -11.56 0.33
C LYS A 122 9.69 -10.90 1.68
N GLY A 123 8.85 -9.97 2.12
CA GLY A 123 9.04 -9.21 3.34
C GLY A 123 8.38 -9.87 4.54
N HIS A 124 8.87 -9.54 5.73
CA HIS A 124 8.36 -10.02 7.01
C HIS A 124 6.87 -9.72 7.26
N ASN A 125 6.31 -8.72 6.58
CA ASN A 125 4.88 -8.39 6.68
C ASN A 125 3.98 -9.37 5.89
N PHE A 126 4.55 -10.20 5.01
CA PHE A 126 3.81 -11.21 4.24
C PHE A 126 4.22 -12.64 4.62
N LEU A 127 5.51 -12.88 4.83
CA LEU A 127 6.05 -14.14 5.34
C LEU A 127 6.69 -13.87 6.71
N PRO A 128 6.03 -14.22 7.83
CA PRO A 128 6.58 -14.03 9.16
C PRO A 128 7.81 -14.90 9.42
#